data_AF-A0A504JD93-F1
#
_entry.id   AF-A0A504JD93-F1
#
_cell.length_a   1.000
_cell.length_b   1.000
_cell.length_c   1.000
_cell.angle_alpha   90.00
_cell.angle_beta   90.00
_cell.angle_gamma   90.00
#
_symmetry.space_group_name_H-M   'P 1'
#
loop_
_entity.id
_entity.type
_entity.pdbx_description
1 polymer ?
#
loop_
_entity_poly.entity_id
_entity_poly.type
_entity_poly.pdbx_seq_one_letter_code
_entity_poly.pdbx_strand_id
1 'polypeptide(L)'
;MKASLLKFKLFLYIWVIKQLYSYNRVPTKTIYAQAWLETGGFTSAIFKENHNLFGMRQAKVRKNFATGTNRSHATYKNHLDSIRDYFERQKYFNIPDGTTSTYIDATVKSNYAEDSNYKQKWFNLSDTVKTPLGTKTLLGFFLFSSLC
;
A
#
# COMPACT_ATOMS: atom_id res chain seq x y z
N MET A 1 -6.69 0.89 -21.85
CA MET A 1 -6.65 -0.49 -21.29
C MET A 1 -5.49 -0.74 -20.31
N LYS A 2 -4.23 -0.44 -20.65
CA LYS A 2 -3.05 -0.75 -19.80
C LYS A 2 -3.09 -0.15 -18.38
N ALA A 3 -3.58 1.09 -18.23
CA ALA A 3 -3.66 1.75 -16.92
C ALA A 3 -4.68 1.10 -15.96
N SER A 4 -5.79 0.57 -16.49
CA SER A 4 -6.79 -0.16 -15.69
C SER A 4 -6.21 -1.48 -15.19
N LEU A 5 -5.51 -2.21 -16.06
CA LEU A 5 -4.83 -3.47 -15.72
C LEU A 5 -3.74 -3.27 -14.66
N LEU A 6 -2.94 -2.20 -14.76
CA LEU A 6 -1.93 -1.87 -13.76
C LEU A 6 -2.58 -1.64 -12.38
N LYS A 7 -3.62 -0.79 -12.31
CA LYS A 7 -4.32 -0.51 -11.04
C LYS A 7 -4.90 -1.78 -10.42
N PHE A 8 -5.53 -2.63 -11.23
CA PHE A 8 -6.02 -3.94 -10.81
C PHE A 8 -4.90 -4.83 -10.26
N LYS A 9 -3.78 -4.94 -10.99
CA LYS A 9 -2.61 -5.72 -10.57
C LYS A 9 -2.03 -5.23 -9.24
N LEU A 10 -1.88 -3.92 -9.07
CA LEU A 10 -1.37 -3.34 -7.82
C LEU A 10 -2.32 -3.58 -6.66
N PHE A 11 -3.63 -3.40 -6.87
CA PHE A 11 -4.63 -3.70 -5.85
C PHE A 11 -4.59 -5.17 -5.43
N LEU A 12 -4.51 -6.10 -6.39
CA LEU A 12 -4.41 -7.52 -6.12
C LEU A 12 -3.11 -7.88 -5.37
N TYR A 13 -1.98 -7.30 -5.77
CA TYR A 13 -0.70 -7.50 -5.06
C TYR A 13 -0.78 -7.02 -3.61
N ILE A 14 -1.35 -5.84 -3.35
CA ILE A 14 -1.55 -5.35 -1.99
C ILE A 14 -2.48 -6.30 -1.22
N TRP A 15 -3.58 -6.75 -1.83
CA TRP A 15 -4.51 -7.69 -1.20
C TRP A 15 -3.84 -9.03 -0.86
N VAL A 16 -3.02 -9.62 -1.74
CA VAL A 16 -2.33 -10.88 -1.44
C VAL A 16 -1.26 -10.68 -0.37
N ILE A 17 -0.36 -9.70 -0.57
CA ILE A 17 0.80 -9.53 0.32
C ILE A 17 0.35 -9.15 1.73
N LYS A 18 -0.69 -8.33 1.91
CA LYS A 18 -1.14 -7.98 3.27
C LYS A 18 -1.52 -9.23 4.08
N GLN A 19 -2.14 -10.24 3.46
CA GLN A 19 -2.50 -11.48 4.16
C GLN A 19 -1.26 -12.30 4.51
N LEU A 20 -0.26 -12.35 3.62
CA LEU A 20 1.01 -13.05 3.87
C LEU A 20 1.79 -12.44 5.04
N TYR A 21 1.57 -11.15 5.34
CA TYR A 21 2.12 -10.45 6.50
C TYR A 21 1.15 -10.36 7.68
N SER A 22 0.05 -11.13 7.66
CA SER A 22 -0.97 -11.20 8.72
C SER A 22 -1.72 -9.88 8.99
N TYR A 23 -1.80 -8.99 8.01
CA TYR A 23 -2.61 -7.78 8.02
C TYR A 23 -4.01 -8.06 7.44
N ASN A 24 -4.79 -8.86 8.15
CA ASN A 24 -6.06 -9.41 7.64
C ASN A 24 -7.22 -8.43 7.82
N ARG A 25 -7.23 -7.65 8.90
CA ARG A 25 -8.31 -6.75 9.33
C ARG A 25 -8.27 -5.39 8.65
N VAL A 26 -7.08 -4.86 8.36
CA VAL A 26 -6.97 -3.59 7.64
C VAL A 26 -7.53 -3.75 6.22
N PRO A 27 -8.47 -2.88 5.80
CA PRO A 27 -9.00 -2.95 4.44
C PRO A 27 -7.90 -2.72 3.40
N THR A 28 -7.87 -3.53 2.34
CA THR A 28 -6.93 -3.33 1.21
C THR A 28 -7.05 -1.93 0.61
N LYS A 29 -8.27 -1.38 0.57
CA LYS A 29 -8.55 -0.03 0.10
C LYS A 29 -7.76 1.04 0.87
N THR A 30 -7.52 0.84 2.16
CA THR A 30 -6.73 1.76 3.00
C THR A 30 -5.28 1.79 2.55
N ILE A 31 -4.64 0.64 2.38
CA ILE A 31 -3.24 0.56 1.93
C ILE A 31 -3.12 1.03 0.47
N TYR A 32 -4.10 0.69 -0.38
CA TYR A 32 -4.15 1.17 -1.77
C TYR A 32 -4.33 2.68 -1.85
N ALA A 33 -5.13 3.29 -0.96
CA ALA A 33 -5.26 4.74 -0.85
C ALA A 33 -3.92 5.40 -0.51
N GLN A 34 -3.12 4.79 0.38
CA GLN A 34 -1.78 5.29 0.67
C GLN A 34 -0.90 5.27 -0.58
N ALA A 35 -0.85 4.12 -1.27
CA ALA A 35 -0.08 4.00 -2.51
C ALA A 35 -0.56 5.00 -3.59
N TRP A 36 -1.87 5.26 -3.66
CA TRP A 36 -2.41 6.28 -4.55
C TRP A 36 -1.92 7.68 -4.18
N LEU A 37 -1.94 8.04 -2.89
CA LEU A 37 -1.49 9.33 -2.38
C LEU A 37 0.00 9.55 -2.67
N GLU A 38 0.85 8.59 -2.30
CA GLU A 38 2.31 8.64 -2.45
C GLU A 38 2.76 8.74 -3.91
N THR A 39 1.98 8.15 -4.83
CA THR A 39 2.35 8.09 -6.25
C THR A 39 1.67 9.16 -7.10
N GLY A 40 0.86 10.04 -6.51
CA GLY A 40 0.04 10.99 -7.25
C GLY A 40 -0.88 10.29 -8.26
N GLY A 41 -1.54 9.21 -7.83
CA GLY A 41 -2.39 8.38 -8.70
C GLY A 41 -1.60 7.56 -9.73
N PHE A 42 -0.44 7.03 -9.32
CA PHE A 42 0.47 6.23 -10.15
C PHE A 42 1.09 6.99 -11.33
N THR A 43 1.31 8.30 -11.15
CA THR A 43 1.87 9.16 -12.20
C THR A 43 3.26 9.71 -11.87
N SER A 44 3.68 9.65 -10.60
CA SER A 44 4.95 10.21 -10.13
C SER A 44 6.17 9.56 -10.77
N ALA A 45 7.25 10.33 -10.89
CA ALA A 45 8.54 9.83 -11.38
C ALA A 45 9.10 8.74 -10.47
N ILE A 46 9.00 8.89 -9.14
CA ILE A 46 9.44 7.89 -8.15
C ILE A 46 8.71 6.56 -8.36
N PHE A 47 7.41 6.58 -8.64
CA PHE A 47 6.66 5.36 -8.96
C PHE A 47 7.16 4.71 -10.26
N LYS A 48 7.30 5.49 -11.34
CA LYS A 48 7.64 4.99 -12.67
C LYS A 48 9.09 4.53 -12.81
N GLU A 49 10.02 5.31 -12.29
CA GLU A 49 11.47 5.10 -12.41
C GLU A 49 11.97 4.11 -11.35
N ASN A 50 11.48 4.21 -10.11
CA ASN A 50 12.01 3.43 -8.99
C ASN A 50 11.14 2.22 -8.63
N HIS A 51 9.98 2.05 -9.26
CA HIS A 51 8.93 1.08 -8.87
C HIS A 51 8.49 1.22 -7.41
N ASN A 52 8.60 2.42 -6.83
CA ASN A 52 8.35 2.68 -5.41
C ASN A 52 6.93 3.21 -5.20
N LEU A 53 6.05 2.37 -4.63
CA LEU A 53 4.63 2.69 -4.40
C LEU A 53 4.40 3.57 -3.18
N PHE A 54 5.36 3.63 -2.27
CA PHE A 54 5.15 4.08 -0.90
C PHE A 54 6.05 5.26 -0.52
N GLY A 55 6.81 5.81 -1.45
CA GLY A 55 7.70 6.95 -1.18
C GLY A 55 8.79 6.64 -0.14
N MET A 56 9.08 5.37 0.14
CA MET A 56 10.02 5.01 1.19
C MET A 56 11.47 5.24 0.75
N ARG A 57 12.30 5.74 1.67
CA ARG A 57 13.77 5.79 1.52
C ARG A 57 14.36 4.39 1.73
N GLN A 58 15.53 4.14 1.16
CA GLN A 58 16.21 2.85 1.34
C GLN A 58 16.55 2.63 2.82
N ALA A 59 16.04 1.55 3.39
CA ALA A 59 16.30 1.21 4.77
C ALA A 59 17.77 0.79 4.99
N LYS A 60 18.32 1.14 6.15
CA LYS A 60 19.70 0.80 6.55
C LYS A 60 19.79 -0.25 7.65
N VAL A 61 18.76 -0.37 8.49
CA VAL A 61 18.76 -1.22 9.69
C VAL A 61 17.83 -2.41 9.54
N ARG A 62 16.61 -2.19 9.03
CA ARG A 62 15.63 -3.26 8.83
C ARG A 62 15.87 -4.03 7.54
N LYS A 63 15.40 -5.27 7.50
CA LYS A 63 15.25 -6.05 6.27
C LYS A 63 14.47 -5.23 5.24
N ASN A 64 14.94 -5.26 4.01
CA ASN A 64 14.32 -4.56 2.90
C ASN A 64 14.55 -5.25 1.56
N PHE A 65 13.77 -4.84 0.55
CA PHE A 65 13.85 -5.36 -0.82
C PHE A 65 14.40 -4.31 -1.80
N ALA A 66 15.01 -3.24 -1.30
CA ALA A 66 15.51 -2.16 -2.15
C ALA A 66 16.78 -2.61 -2.89
N THR A 67 16.87 -2.29 -4.18
CA THR A 67 18.06 -2.55 -5.01
C THR A 67 19.05 -1.39 -5.00
N GLY A 68 18.67 -0.25 -4.45
CA GLY A 68 19.47 0.95 -4.37
C GLY A 68 18.65 2.17 -3.97
N THR A 69 19.17 3.35 -4.32
CA THR A 69 18.54 4.65 -4.07
C THR A 69 18.59 5.49 -5.34
N ASN A 70 17.48 6.17 -5.67
CA ASN A 70 17.41 7.18 -6.72
C ASN A 70 16.49 8.31 -6.25
N ARG A 71 16.87 9.58 -6.50
CA ARG A 71 16.14 10.77 -6.01
C ARG A 71 15.85 10.72 -4.51
N SER A 72 16.78 10.20 -3.70
CA SER A 72 16.64 9.99 -2.24
C SER A 72 15.60 8.95 -1.80
N HIS A 73 15.00 8.20 -2.75
CA HIS A 73 14.01 7.16 -2.50
C HIS A 73 14.58 5.78 -2.86
N ALA A 74 14.10 4.73 -2.19
CA ALA A 74 14.46 3.36 -2.53
C ALA A 74 14.06 3.03 -3.97
N THR A 75 14.90 2.26 -4.66
CA THR A 75 14.61 1.61 -5.94
C THR A 75 14.28 0.14 -5.74
N TYR A 76 13.38 -0.40 -6.56
CA TYR A 76 12.98 -1.80 -6.51
C TYR A 76 13.03 -2.43 -7.90
N LYS A 77 13.26 -3.74 -7.93
CA LYS A 77 13.21 -4.53 -9.18
C LYS A 77 11.84 -4.46 -9.84
N ASN A 78 10.77 -4.37 -9.04
CA ASN A 78 9.39 -4.30 -9.49
C ASN A 78 8.48 -3.75 -8.37
N HIS A 79 7.22 -3.47 -8.71
CA HIS A 79 6.21 -2.97 -7.76
C HIS A 79 5.90 -3.94 -6.60
N LEU A 80 6.02 -5.25 -6.81
CA LEU A 80 5.75 -6.24 -5.76
C LEU A 80 6.79 -6.17 -4.64
N ASP A 81 8.05 -5.94 -4.99
CA ASP A 81 9.14 -5.78 -4.02
C ASP A 81 8.97 -4.49 -3.19
N SER A 82 8.46 -3.41 -3.79
CA SER A 82 8.07 -2.21 -3.04
C SER A 82 6.93 -2.48 -2.05
N ILE A 83 5.94 -3.29 -2.43
CA ILE A 83 4.84 -3.69 -1.54
C ILE A 83 5.34 -4.56 -0.40
N ARG A 84 6.23 -5.53 -0.69
CA ARG A 84 6.85 -6.37 0.36
C ARG A 84 7.69 -5.52 1.32
N ASP A 85 8.49 -4.60 0.80
CA ASP A 85 9.30 -3.72 1.65
C ASP A 85 8.43 -2.85 2.57
N TYR A 86 7.27 -2.42 2.07
CA TYR A 86 6.32 -1.66 2.89
C TYR A 86 5.86 -2.48 4.08
N PHE A 87 5.49 -3.76 3.91
CA PHE A 87 5.09 -4.57 5.06
C PHE A 87 6.26 -4.96 5.97
N GLU A 88 7.50 -5.07 5.48
CA GLU A 88 8.68 -5.18 6.35
C GLU A 88 8.87 -3.92 7.21
N ARG A 89 8.59 -2.73 6.67
CA ARG A 89 8.51 -1.48 7.46
C ARG A 89 7.42 -1.58 8.52
N GLN A 90 6.21 -1.95 8.15
CA GLN A 90 5.07 -1.99 9.08
C GLN A 90 5.31 -2.97 10.24
N LYS A 91 5.93 -4.12 9.94
CA LYS A 91 6.38 -5.08 10.95
C LYS A 91 7.45 -4.48 11.87
N TYR A 92 8.48 -3.85 11.30
CA TYR A 92 9.58 -3.26 12.08
C TYR A 92 9.10 -2.19 13.07
N PHE A 93 8.12 -1.38 12.68
CA PHE A 93 7.53 -0.34 13.55
C PHE A 93 6.35 -0.84 14.40
N ASN A 94 6.09 -2.15 14.44
CA ASN A 94 4.99 -2.76 15.19
C ASN A 94 3.62 -2.12 14.88
N ILE A 95 3.37 -1.79 13.61
CA ILE A 95 2.08 -1.23 13.19
C ILE A 95 1.03 -2.33 13.34
N PRO A 96 -0.03 -2.11 14.15
CA PRO A 96 -1.05 -3.12 14.40
C PRO A 96 -1.91 -3.33 13.15
N ASP A 97 -2.31 -4.58 12.93
CA ASP A 97 -3.46 -4.87 12.09
C ASP A 97 -4.74 -4.39 12.78
N GLY A 98 -5.68 -3.80 12.04
CA GLY A 98 -6.85 -3.19 12.65
C GLY A 98 -7.71 -2.39 11.70
N THR A 99 -8.49 -1.47 12.25
CA THR A 99 -9.34 -0.59 11.44
C THR A 99 -8.50 0.40 10.64
N THR A 100 -9.09 1.01 9.61
CA THR A 100 -8.48 2.12 8.86
C THR A 100 -7.90 3.19 9.78
N SER A 101 -8.67 3.64 10.78
CA SER A 101 -8.24 4.71 11.70
C SER A 101 -7.02 4.26 12.52
N THR A 102 -7.09 3.08 13.15
CA THR A 102 -6.00 2.54 13.97
C THR A 102 -4.71 2.35 13.17
N TYR A 103 -4.84 1.79 11.97
CA TYR A 103 -3.70 1.51 11.10
C TYR A 103 -3.02 2.79 10.62
N ILE A 104 -3.80 3.78 10.15
CA ILE A 104 -3.29 5.07 9.71
C ILE A 104 -2.63 5.80 10.88
N ASP A 105 -3.30 5.87 12.03
CA ASP A 105 -2.79 6.57 13.21
C ASP A 105 -1.44 6.01 13.68
N ALA A 106 -1.34 4.69 13.83
CA ALA A 106 -0.09 4.04 14.20
C ALA A 106 1.01 4.24 13.15
N THR A 107 0.66 4.16 11.85
CA THR A 107 1.63 4.38 10.76
C THR A 107 2.17 5.81 10.81
N VAL A 108 1.33 6.82 10.96
CA VAL A 108 1.77 8.23 11.02
C VAL A 108 2.59 8.49 12.28
N LYS A 109 2.17 7.96 13.44
CA LYS A 109 2.94 8.05 14.71
C LYS A 109 4.32 7.40 14.62
N SER A 110 4.54 6.47 13.70
CA SER A 110 5.85 5.87 13.41
C SER A 110 6.78 6.75 12.56
N ASN A 111 6.52 8.06 12.48
CA ASN A 111 7.25 9.02 11.65
C ASN A 111 7.29 8.63 10.16
N TYR A 112 6.14 8.21 9.61
CA TYR A 112 6.05 7.87 8.19
C TYR A 112 6.15 9.10 7.30
N ALA A 113 5.46 10.18 7.67
CA ALA A 113 5.38 11.42 6.92
C ALA A 113 5.51 12.61 7.87
N GLU A 114 6.13 13.69 7.38
CA GLU A 114 6.33 14.93 8.13
C GLU A 114 5.16 15.92 7.97
N ASP A 115 4.32 15.74 6.93
CA ASP A 115 3.15 16.58 6.69
C ASP A 115 2.09 16.35 7.78
N SER A 116 1.79 17.40 8.54
CA SER A 116 0.79 17.38 9.61
C SER A 116 -0.62 17.00 9.14
N ASN A 117 -0.93 17.26 7.85
CA ASN A 117 -2.21 16.92 7.25
C ASN A 117 -2.23 15.52 6.60
N TYR A 118 -1.11 14.80 6.60
CA TYR A 118 -0.98 13.51 5.92
C TYR A 118 -2.03 12.50 6.39
N LYS A 119 -2.23 12.41 7.71
CA LYS A 119 -3.24 11.52 8.32
C LYS A 119 -4.63 11.79 7.75
N GLN A 120 -5.05 13.05 7.70
CA GLN A 120 -6.38 13.43 7.23
C GLN A 120 -6.54 13.19 5.72
N LYS A 121 -5.51 13.52 4.92
CA LYS A 121 -5.49 13.26 3.47
C LYS A 121 -5.66 11.77 3.19
N TRP A 122 -4.90 10.93 3.88
CA TRP A 122 -4.96 9.48 3.70
C TRP A 122 -6.31 8.92 4.16
N PHE A 123 -6.82 9.34 5.32
CA PHE A 123 -8.14 8.91 5.81
C PHE A 123 -9.26 9.25 4.82
N ASN A 124 -9.35 10.50 4.38
CA ASN A 124 -10.37 10.94 3.40
C ASN A 124 -10.24 10.19 2.06
N LEU A 125 -9.01 9.93 1.63
CA LEU A 125 -8.77 9.18 0.41
C LEU A 125 -9.16 7.71 0.55
N SER A 126 -9.00 7.10 1.74
CA SER A 126 -9.42 5.72 1.98
C SER A 126 -10.93 5.51 1.82
N ASP A 127 -11.72 6.55 2.06
CA ASP A 127 -13.17 6.53 1.85
C ASP A 127 -13.56 6.77 0.39
N THR A 128 -12.82 7.63 -0.31
CA THR A 128 -13.20 8.12 -1.64
C THR A 128 -12.52 7.42 -2.82
N VAL A 129 -11.36 6.76 -2.60
CA VAL A 129 -10.58 6.16 -3.69
C VAL A 129 -11.37 5.08 -4.41
N LYS A 130 -11.41 5.15 -5.75
CA LYS A 130 -12.05 4.13 -6.58
C LYS A 130 -11.13 2.91 -6.67
N THR A 131 -11.60 1.77 -6.17
CA THR A 131 -10.90 0.49 -6.28
C THR A 131 -11.24 -0.21 -7.59
N PRO A 132 -10.30 -0.97 -8.19
CA PRO A 132 -10.56 -1.74 -9.40
C PRO A 132 -11.62 -2.84 -9.22
N LEU A 133 -11.75 -3.36 -8.00
CA LEU A 133 -12.81 -4.27 -7.59
C LEU A 133 -13.86 -3.43 -6.84
N GLY A 134 -14.97 -3.13 -7.51
CA GLY A 134 -16.10 -2.44 -6.90
C GLY A 134 -16.86 -3.37 -5.95
N THR A 135 -17.63 -2.80 -5.02
CA THR A 135 -18.48 -3.52 -4.04
C THR A 135 -19.38 -4.59 -4.67
N LYS A 136 -19.75 -4.45 -5.95
CA LYS A 136 -20.56 -5.43 -6.69
C LYS A 136 -19.79 -6.70 -7.10
N THR A 137 -18.47 -6.68 -7.15
CA THR A 137 -17.63 -7.82 -7.56
C THR A 137 -17.26 -8.74 -6.39
N LEU A 138 -17.27 -8.22 -5.15
CA LEU A 138 -16.99 -9.00 -3.94
C LEU A 138 -18.12 -9.95 -3.56
N LEU A 139 -19.39 -9.58 -3.80
CA LEU A 139 -20.53 -10.49 -3.58
C LEU A 139 -20.43 -11.78 -4.41
N GLY A 140 -19.89 -11.70 -5.63
CA GLY A 140 -19.69 -12.89 -6.48
C GLY A 140 -18.58 -13.83 -5.99
N PHE A 141 -17.59 -13.32 -5.25
CA PHE A 141 -16.46 -14.12 -4.75
C PHE A 141 -16.78 -14.80 -3.40
N PHE A 142 -17.56 -14.14 -2.53
CA PHE A 142 -17.96 -14.70 -1.24
C PHE A 142 -19.11 -15.72 -1.32
N LEU A 143 -19.94 -15.68 -2.37
CA LEU A 143 -20.99 -16.68 -2.57
C LEU A 143 -20.43 -18.04 -3.02
N PHE A 144 -19.23 -18.11 -3.60
CA PHE A 144 -18.61 -19.36 -4.04
C PHE A 144 -17.84 -20.10 -2.93
N SER A 145 -17.45 -19.40 -1.85
CA SER A 145 -16.72 -20.00 -0.72
C SER A 145 -17.62 -20.60 0.36
N SER A 146 -18.94 -20.52 0.21
CA SER A 146 -19.92 -21.03 1.19
C SER A 146 -20.71 -22.24 0.68
N LEU A 147 -20.26 -22.86 -0.42
CA LEU A 147 -20.95 -23.95 -1.12
C LEU A 147 -20.09 -25.19 -1.39
N CYS A 148 -18.96 -25.34 -0.68
CA CYS A 148 -18.21 -26.59 -0.57
C CYS A 148 -17.90 -26.87 0.90
#